data_AF-A0A420YQC1-F1
#
_entry.id   AF-A0A420YQC1-F1
#
_cell.length_a   1.000
_cell.length_b   1.000
_cell.length_c   1.000
_cell.angle_alpha   90.00
_cell.angle_beta   90.00
_cell.angle_gamma   90.00
#
_symmetry.space_group_name_H-M   'P 1'
#
loop_
_entity.id
_entity.type
_entity.pdbx_description
1 polymer ?
#
loop_
_entity_poly.entity_id
_entity_poly.type
_entity_poly.pdbx_seq_one_letter_code
_entity_poly.pdbx_strand_id
1 'polypeptide(L)'
;MEYWEMPAEWSEEYLQTFEPVLHSVLRGYHVSNTNSEYQDLLQLGRILILETFQRLGGNPLEEQRYIYASYIKRGFTWICLREFSKENQQKMRECSDESLEFMLGSDSDIQGQLETSEELGKLYELLTPRQKKTLELFLEQSDSIKELAELEGRCKSKYYRDRQAIQKKYQQWIKGGNLNG
;
A
#
# COMPACT_ATOMS: atom_id res chain seq x y z
N MET A 1 -28.47 -15.34 -15.06
CA MET A 1 -27.40 -15.56 -16.04
C MET A 1 -27.11 -17.04 -15.96
N GLU A 2 -27.41 -17.78 -17.01
CA GLU A 2 -27.22 -19.24 -17.02
C GLU A 2 -25.71 -19.49 -17.13
N TYR A 3 -25.11 -20.02 -16.07
CA TYR A 3 -23.69 -20.35 -16.05
C TYR A 3 -23.49 -21.60 -16.90
N TRP A 4 -22.50 -21.57 -17.80
CA TRP A 4 -22.10 -22.77 -18.51
C TRP A 4 -21.55 -23.78 -17.50
N GLU A 5 -22.15 -24.98 -17.44
CA GLU A 5 -21.66 -26.07 -16.60
C GLU A 5 -20.36 -26.63 -17.18
N MET A 6 -19.24 -26.05 -16.75
CA MET A 6 -17.90 -26.49 -17.11
C MET A 6 -17.60 -27.85 -16.47
N PRO A 7 -17.27 -28.89 -17.26
CA PRO A 7 -16.89 -30.20 -16.72
C PRO A 7 -15.64 -30.09 -15.83
N ALA A 8 -15.65 -30.76 -14.67
CA ALA A 8 -14.54 -30.73 -13.71
C ALA A 8 -13.22 -31.19 -14.34
N GLU A 9 -13.26 -32.17 -15.26
CA GLU A 9 -12.10 -32.70 -15.95
C GLU A 9 -11.40 -31.67 -16.84
N TRP A 10 -12.11 -30.65 -17.32
CA TRP A 10 -11.55 -29.61 -18.19
C TRP A 10 -10.89 -28.48 -17.40
N SER A 11 -11.21 -28.35 -16.11
CA SER A 11 -10.70 -27.26 -15.27
C SER A 11 -9.18 -27.29 -15.12
N GLU A 12 -8.59 -28.47 -14.96
CA GLU A 12 -7.14 -28.64 -14.79
C GLU A 12 -6.37 -28.32 -16.07
N GLU A 13 -6.84 -28.83 -17.21
CA GLU A 13 -6.21 -28.58 -18.52
C GLU A 13 -6.25 -27.09 -18.87
N TYR A 14 -7.37 -26.42 -18.57
CA TYR A 14 -7.47 -24.99 -18.79
C TYR A 14 -6.56 -24.18 -17.86
N LEU A 15 -6.49 -24.54 -16.57
CA LEU A 15 -5.59 -23.89 -15.65
C LEU A 15 -4.14 -24.00 -16.13
N GLN A 16 -3.66 -25.20 -16.46
CA GLN A 16 -2.31 -25.42 -16.98
C GLN A 16 -2.03 -24.63 -18.27
N THR A 17 -3.01 -24.52 -19.16
CA THR A 17 -2.88 -23.81 -20.44
C THR A 17 -2.69 -22.30 -20.26
N PHE A 18 -3.38 -21.70 -19.29
CA PHE A 18 -3.43 -20.24 -19.11
C PHE A 18 -2.60 -19.73 -17.93
N GLU A 19 -2.16 -20.58 -17.02
CA GLU A 19 -1.29 -20.22 -15.88
C GLU A 19 0.02 -19.50 -16.30
N PRO A 20 0.69 -19.82 -17.43
CA PRO A 20 1.82 -19.04 -17.91
C PRO A 20 1.50 -17.54 -18.12
N VAL A 21 0.24 -17.19 -18.42
CA VAL A 21 -0.20 -15.79 -18.53
C VAL A 21 -0.12 -15.11 -17.16
N LEU A 22 -0.52 -15.80 -16.09
CA LEU A 22 -0.43 -15.29 -14.72
C LEU A 22 1.04 -15.04 -14.33
N HIS A 23 1.91 -16.01 -14.60
CA HIS A 23 3.35 -15.86 -14.33
C HIS A 23 3.97 -14.70 -15.10
N SER A 24 3.55 -14.45 -16.34
CA SER A 24 4.00 -13.29 -17.11
C SER A 24 3.62 -11.97 -16.45
N VAL A 25 2.41 -11.86 -15.88
CA VAL A 25 1.95 -10.67 -15.16
C VAL A 25 2.72 -10.49 -13.85
N LEU A 26 2.86 -11.54 -13.03
CA LEU A 26 3.61 -11.49 -11.77
C LEU A 26 5.06 -11.08 -11.99
N ARG A 27 5.71 -11.63 -13.03
CA ARG A 27 7.06 -11.24 -13.44
C ARG A 27 7.13 -9.75 -13.81
N GLY A 28 6.12 -9.23 -14.51
CA GLY A 28 6.02 -7.82 -14.86
C GLY A 28 5.93 -6.88 -13.64
N TYR A 29 5.42 -7.39 -12.51
CA TYR A 29 5.38 -6.68 -11.23
C TYR A 29 6.50 -7.08 -10.26
N HIS A 30 7.51 -7.82 -10.72
CA HIS A 30 8.62 -8.30 -9.90
C HIS A 30 8.19 -9.14 -8.68
N VAL A 31 7.05 -9.82 -8.76
CA VAL A 31 6.62 -10.77 -7.72
C VAL A 31 7.30 -12.12 -7.97
N SER A 32 8.31 -12.44 -7.16
CA SER A 32 8.99 -13.75 -7.20
C SER A 32 8.19 -14.82 -6.46
N ASN A 33 8.48 -16.09 -6.73
CA ASN A 33 7.89 -17.24 -6.02
C ASN A 33 8.22 -17.28 -4.51
N THR A 34 9.22 -16.52 -4.07
CA THR A 34 9.60 -16.36 -2.66
C THR A 34 8.83 -15.24 -1.95
N ASN A 35 8.06 -14.42 -2.69
CA ASN A 35 7.21 -13.40 -2.10
C ASN A 35 6.06 -14.08 -1.33
N SER A 36 5.75 -13.60 -0.13
CA SER A 36 4.68 -14.14 0.71
C SER A 36 3.32 -14.15 0.01
N GLU A 37 3.05 -13.14 -0.80
CA GLU A 37 1.79 -12.95 -1.53
C GLU A 37 1.74 -13.74 -2.84
N TYR A 38 2.83 -14.40 -3.25
CA TYR A 38 2.90 -15.02 -4.58
C TYR A 38 1.83 -16.10 -4.76
N GLN A 39 1.67 -16.98 -3.77
CA GLN A 39 0.70 -18.08 -3.85
C GLN A 39 -0.74 -17.55 -3.82
N ASP A 40 -1.01 -16.53 -3.00
CA ASP A 40 -2.33 -15.93 -2.89
C ASP A 40 -2.73 -15.19 -4.16
N LEU A 41 -1.81 -14.40 -4.72
CA LEU A 41 -2.02 -13.76 -6.04
C LEU A 41 -2.21 -14.80 -7.13
N LEU A 42 -1.40 -15.86 -7.17
CA LEU A 42 -1.55 -16.93 -8.15
C LEU A 42 -2.93 -17.59 -8.03
N GLN A 43 -3.40 -17.83 -6.80
CA GLN A 43 -4.71 -18.41 -6.54
C GLN A 43 -5.86 -17.50 -7.01
N LEU A 44 -5.77 -16.19 -6.77
CA LEU A 44 -6.74 -15.23 -7.32
C LEU A 44 -6.74 -15.24 -8.85
N GLY A 45 -5.57 -15.41 -9.48
CA GLY A 45 -5.46 -15.57 -10.92
C GLY A 45 -6.13 -16.85 -11.44
N ARG A 46 -5.97 -17.99 -10.73
CA ARG A 46 -6.63 -19.26 -11.08
C ARG A 46 -8.15 -19.16 -10.97
N ILE A 47 -8.66 -18.49 -9.93
CA ILE A 47 -10.10 -18.21 -9.79
C ILE A 47 -10.60 -17.39 -10.98
N LEU A 48 -9.89 -16.30 -11.34
CA LEU A 48 -10.24 -15.48 -12.49
C LEU A 48 -10.29 -16.28 -13.81
N ILE A 49 -9.36 -17.23 -14.00
CA ILE A 49 -9.35 -18.11 -15.18
C ILE A 49 -10.68 -18.88 -15.28
N LEU A 50 -11.08 -19.55 -14.19
CA LEU A 50 -12.31 -20.34 -14.15
C LEU A 50 -13.56 -19.46 -14.33
N GLU A 51 -13.61 -18.31 -13.65
CA GLU A 51 -14.70 -17.33 -13.82
C GLU A 51 -14.81 -16.83 -15.26
N THR A 52 -13.67 -16.66 -15.95
CA THR A 52 -13.64 -16.21 -17.34
C THR A 52 -14.27 -17.26 -18.26
N PHE A 53 -13.96 -18.55 -18.07
CA PHE A 53 -14.56 -19.62 -18.87
C PHE A 53 -16.06 -19.76 -18.64
N GLN A 54 -16.50 -19.69 -17.39
CA GLN A 54 -17.92 -19.71 -17.05
C GLN A 54 -18.69 -18.54 -17.66
N ARG A 55 -18.05 -17.37 -17.77
CA ARG A 55 -18.70 -16.14 -18.25
C ARG A 55 -18.72 -16.01 -19.77
N LEU A 56 -17.63 -16.34 -20.45
CA LEU A 56 -17.52 -16.17 -21.90
C LEU A 56 -18.13 -17.36 -22.67
N GLY A 57 -18.08 -18.57 -22.10
CA GLY A 57 -18.58 -19.79 -22.73
C GLY A 57 -17.81 -20.19 -24.00
N GLY A 58 -18.04 -21.41 -24.49
CA GLY A 58 -17.30 -21.97 -25.63
C GLY A 58 -15.96 -22.59 -25.23
N ASN A 59 -15.22 -23.13 -26.22
CA ASN A 59 -13.97 -23.86 -25.97
C ASN A 59 -12.75 -22.91 -25.92
N PRO A 60 -12.13 -22.67 -24.76
CA PRO A 60 -10.98 -21.77 -24.63
C PRO A 60 -9.67 -22.34 -25.19
N LEU A 61 -9.61 -23.63 -25.53
CA LEU A 61 -8.40 -24.28 -26.04
C LEU A 61 -8.24 -24.20 -27.56
N GLU A 62 -9.30 -23.83 -28.28
CA GLU A 62 -9.31 -23.78 -29.75
C GLU A 62 -9.09 -22.33 -30.25
N GLU A 63 -9.88 -21.88 -31.23
CA GLU A 63 -9.69 -20.59 -31.93
C GLU A 63 -9.76 -19.38 -30.99
N GLN A 64 -10.47 -19.50 -29.86
CA GLN A 64 -10.68 -18.39 -28.93
C GLN A 64 -9.54 -18.20 -27.91
N ARG A 65 -8.52 -19.05 -27.91
CA ARG A 65 -7.44 -19.04 -26.91
C ARG A 65 -6.82 -17.67 -26.67
N TYR A 66 -6.59 -16.89 -27.74
CA TYR A 66 -5.99 -15.56 -27.63
C TYR A 66 -6.94 -14.54 -26.96
N ILE A 67 -8.24 -14.66 -27.17
CA ILE A 67 -9.26 -13.81 -26.54
C ILE A 67 -9.23 -14.07 -25.03
N TYR A 68 -9.28 -15.34 -24.63
CA TYR A 68 -9.17 -15.75 -23.23
C TYR A 68 -7.87 -15.27 -22.59
N ALA A 69 -6.73 -15.49 -23.24
CA ALA A 69 -5.43 -15.07 -22.71
C ALA A 69 -5.36 -13.55 -22.51
N SER A 70 -5.91 -12.77 -23.45
CA SER A 70 -5.95 -11.31 -23.34
C SER A 70 -6.83 -10.83 -22.17
N TYR A 71 -7.98 -11.48 -21.99
CA TYR A 71 -8.93 -11.15 -20.92
C TYR A 71 -8.37 -11.50 -19.55
N ILE A 72 -7.83 -12.72 -19.40
CA ILE A 72 -7.16 -13.20 -18.18
C ILE A 72 -5.99 -12.29 -17.83
N LYS A 73 -5.12 -11.96 -18.80
CA LYS A 73 -3.97 -11.06 -18.56
C LYS A 73 -4.44 -9.71 -18.01
N ARG A 74 -5.42 -9.10 -18.67
CA ARG A 74 -5.93 -7.78 -18.27
C ARG A 74 -6.61 -7.84 -16.90
N GLY A 75 -7.49 -8.82 -16.67
CA GLY A 75 -8.18 -9.00 -15.40
C GLY A 75 -7.19 -9.22 -14.25
N PHE A 76 -6.18 -10.05 -14.47
CA PHE A 76 -5.20 -10.36 -13.45
C PHE A 76 -4.28 -9.18 -13.13
N THR A 77 -3.91 -8.39 -14.14
CA THR A 77 -3.23 -7.10 -13.93
C THR A 77 -4.03 -6.19 -12.98
N TRP A 78 -5.35 -6.09 -13.15
CA TRP A 78 -6.19 -5.30 -12.24
C TRP A 78 -6.27 -5.86 -10.83
N ILE A 79 -6.33 -7.19 -10.68
CA ILE A 79 -6.29 -7.84 -9.38
C ILE A 79 -4.99 -7.48 -8.66
N CYS A 80 -3.83 -7.67 -9.30
CA CYS A 80 -2.52 -7.34 -8.69
C CYS A 80 -2.45 -5.87 -8.26
N LEU A 81 -2.84 -4.94 -9.14
CA LEU A 81 -2.85 -3.51 -8.80
C LEU A 81 -3.74 -3.19 -7.60
N ARG A 82 -4.90 -3.84 -7.50
CA ARG A 82 -5.82 -3.66 -6.37
C ARG A 82 -5.22 -4.18 -5.08
N GLU A 83 -4.65 -5.37 -5.08
CA GLU A 83 -4.05 -5.95 -3.86
C GLU A 83 -2.84 -5.13 -3.37
N PHE A 84 -1.96 -4.69 -4.27
CA PHE A 84 -0.86 -3.78 -3.91
C PHE A 84 -1.37 -2.44 -3.36
N SER A 85 -2.49 -1.93 -3.88
CA SER A 85 -3.10 -0.71 -3.35
C SER A 85 -3.67 -0.91 -1.95
N LYS A 86 -4.25 -2.07 -1.64
CA LYS A 86 -4.74 -2.37 -0.28
C LYS A 86 -3.59 -2.48 0.71
N GLU A 87 -2.53 -3.19 0.34
CA GLU A 87 -1.32 -3.31 1.15
C GLU A 87 -0.74 -1.93 1.47
N ASN A 88 -0.65 -1.05 0.46
CA ASN A 88 -0.17 0.31 0.66
C ASN A 88 -1.10 1.14 1.55
N GLN A 89 -2.42 0.96 1.45
CA GLN A 89 -3.38 1.61 2.35
C GLN A 89 -3.28 1.08 3.79
N GLN A 90 -3.04 -0.22 3.97
CA GLN A 90 -2.89 -0.83 5.27
C GLN A 90 -1.60 -0.36 5.96
N LYS A 91 -0.46 -0.35 5.26
CA LYS A 91 0.79 0.23 5.77
C LYS A 91 0.64 1.69 6.18
N MET A 92 -0.16 2.48 5.44
CA MET A 92 -0.45 3.87 5.78
C MET A 92 -1.31 4.01 7.05
N ARG A 93 -2.21 3.06 7.33
CA ARG A 93 -3.02 3.03 8.56
C ARG A 93 -2.20 2.59 9.77
N GLU A 94 -1.41 1.54 9.64
CA GLU A 94 -0.53 1.02 10.70
C GLU A 94 0.49 2.08 11.16
N CYS A 95 1.07 2.83 10.21
CA CYS A 95 1.94 3.97 10.53
C CYS A 95 1.21 5.14 11.23
N SER A 96 -0.12 5.24 11.12
CA SER A 96 -0.87 6.34 11.75
C SER A 96 -1.23 6.08 13.21
N ASP A 97 -1.46 4.81 13.58
CA ASP A 97 -1.82 4.42 14.95
C ASP A 97 -0.60 4.35 15.88
N GLU A 98 0.50 3.71 15.47
CA GLU A 98 1.73 3.63 16.30
C GLU A 98 2.41 5.01 16.52
N SER A 99 2.11 5.98 15.65
CA SER A 99 2.74 7.31 15.66
C SER A 99 2.09 8.30 16.64
N LEU A 100 0.81 8.12 17.00
CA LEU A 100 0.11 9.03 17.92
C LEU A 100 0.46 8.77 19.39
N GLU A 101 0.63 7.51 19.80
CA GLU A 101 1.01 7.18 21.18
C GLU A 101 2.43 7.62 21.53
N PHE A 102 3.35 7.66 20.55
CA PHE A 102 4.74 8.04 20.81
C PHE A 102 4.98 9.57 20.86
N MET A 103 4.20 10.38 20.13
CA MET A 103 4.36 11.84 20.14
C MET A 103 3.64 12.53 21.31
N LEU A 104 2.65 11.88 21.92
CA LEU A 104 1.89 12.41 23.06
C LEU A 104 2.45 11.88 24.38
N GLY A 105 3.78 11.83 24.51
CA GLY A 105 4.45 11.55 25.77
C GLY A 105 3.86 12.41 26.88
N SER A 106 3.14 11.77 27.78
CA SER A 106 2.43 12.40 28.89
C SER A 106 3.43 12.75 29.99
N ASP A 107 4.24 13.78 29.81
CA ASP A 107 5.03 14.35 30.91
C ASP A 107 4.95 15.88 30.89
N SER A 108 4.20 16.41 31.85
CA SER A 108 3.99 17.83 32.08
C SER A 108 5.06 18.40 33.01
N ASP A 109 6.34 18.27 32.64
CA ASP A 109 7.44 18.94 33.34
C ASP A 109 7.94 20.13 32.52
N ILE A 110 8.12 21.29 33.17
CA ILE A 110 8.49 22.56 32.53
C ILE A 110 9.89 22.45 31.90
N GLN A 111 10.78 21.71 32.56
CA GLN A 111 12.11 21.38 32.05
C GLN A 111 12.02 20.55 30.76
N GLY A 112 11.17 19.52 30.75
CA GLY A 112 10.90 18.69 29.57
C GLY A 112 10.29 19.50 28.42
N GLN A 113 9.39 20.46 28.70
CA GLN A 113 8.83 21.35 27.68
C GLN A 113 9.89 22.28 27.06
N LEU A 114 10.82 22.80 27.86
CA LEU A 114 11.93 23.65 27.39
C LEU A 114 12.92 22.85 26.53
N GLU A 115 13.31 21.65 26.98
CA GLU A 115 14.16 20.75 26.21
C GLU A 115 13.48 20.33 24.90
N THR A 116 12.21 19.94 24.95
CA THR A 116 11.40 19.64 23.76
C THR A 116 11.34 20.83 22.80
N SER A 117 11.30 22.08 23.30
CA SER A 117 11.26 23.28 22.47
C SER A 117 12.58 23.55 21.73
N GLU A 118 13.73 23.32 22.36
CA GLU A 118 15.04 23.46 21.72
C GLU A 118 15.30 22.36 20.69
N GLU A 119 14.88 21.12 20.99
CA GLU A 119 14.97 19.98 20.10
C GLU A 119 14.07 20.15 18.87
N LEU A 120 12.84 20.63 19.08
CA LEU A 120 11.92 20.99 18.00
C LEU A 120 12.49 22.11 17.13
N GLY A 121 13.16 23.11 17.70
CA GLY A 121 13.82 24.18 16.94
C GLY A 121 14.90 23.65 15.98
N LYS A 122 15.73 22.71 16.44
CA LYS A 122 16.78 22.08 15.60
C LYS A 122 16.19 21.12 14.57
N LEU A 123 15.16 20.35 14.92
CA LEU A 123 14.42 19.53 13.97
C LEU A 123 13.82 20.41 12.87
N TYR A 124 13.23 21.54 13.25
CA TYR A 124 12.60 22.49 12.34
C TYR A 124 13.59 22.98 11.28
N GLU A 125 14.85 23.27 11.62
CA GLU A 125 15.88 23.63 10.64
C GLU A 125 16.13 22.57 9.56
N LEU A 126 16.01 21.28 9.91
CA LEU A 126 16.22 20.15 8.99
C LEU A 126 15.02 19.87 8.09
N LEU A 127 13.86 20.48 8.36
CA LEU A 127 12.64 20.27 7.60
C LEU A 127 12.61 21.15 6.35
N THR A 128 12.04 20.60 5.27
CA THR A 128 11.72 21.43 4.10
C THR A 128 10.62 22.42 4.45
N PRO A 129 10.47 23.56 3.73
CA PRO A 129 9.42 24.54 3.99
C PRO A 129 8.01 23.94 4.07
N ARG A 130 7.78 22.87 3.29
CA ARG A 130 6.52 22.14 3.25
C ARG A 130 6.31 21.23 4.48
N GLN A 131 7.39 20.60 4.95
CA GLN A 131 7.39 19.79 6.16
C GLN A 131 7.23 20.67 7.40
N LYS A 132 7.86 21.86 7.41
CA LYS A 132 7.70 22.88 8.45
C LYS A 132 6.25 23.27 8.64
N LYS A 133 5.59 23.68 7.54
CA LYS A 133 4.16 24.01 7.55
C LYS A 133 3.28 22.84 8.04
N THR A 134 3.64 21.62 7.65
CA THR A 134 2.91 20.41 8.09
C THR A 134 3.09 20.16 9.60
N LEU A 135 4.30 20.39 10.14
CA LEU A 135 4.58 20.28 11.57
C LEU A 135 3.87 21.38 12.37
N GLU A 136 3.89 22.63 11.90
CA GLU A 136 3.15 23.75 12.52
C GLU A 136 1.66 23.43 12.63
N LEU A 137 1.04 22.97 11.55
CA LEU A 137 -0.37 22.59 11.57
C LEU A 137 -0.68 21.47 12.57
N PHE A 138 0.24 20.51 12.77
CA PHE A 138 0.07 19.46 13.78
C PHE A 138 0.27 19.95 15.21
N LEU A 139 1.04 21.02 15.42
CA LEU A 139 1.29 21.62 16.73
C LEU A 139 0.20 22.63 17.11
N GLU A 140 -0.33 23.38 16.14
CA GLU A 140 -1.33 24.43 16.34
C GLU A 140 -2.77 23.92 16.33
N GLN A 141 -3.06 22.87 15.55
CA GLN A 141 -4.41 22.32 15.42
C GLN A 141 -4.45 20.87 15.91
N SER A 142 -5.33 20.61 16.88
CA SER A 142 -5.68 19.26 17.35
C SER A 142 -6.58 18.49 16.36
N ASP A 143 -6.67 18.95 15.12
CA ASP A 143 -7.66 18.51 14.14
C ASP A 143 -7.17 17.28 13.35
N SER A 144 -8.13 16.52 12.83
CA SER A 144 -7.84 15.31 12.07
C SER A 144 -7.10 15.66 10.77
N ILE A 145 -6.15 14.82 10.33
CA ILE A 145 -5.49 14.94 9.01
C ILE A 145 -6.50 15.08 7.86
N LYS A 146 -7.73 14.59 8.06
CA LYS A 146 -8.84 14.76 7.13
C LYS A 146 -9.26 16.23 6.97
N GLU A 147 -9.41 16.95 8.07
CA GLU A 147 -9.84 18.35 8.09
C GLU A 147 -8.73 19.25 7.53
N LEU A 148 -7.47 18.99 7.89
CA LEU A 148 -6.30 19.69 7.32
C LEU A 148 -6.21 19.53 5.79
N ALA A 149 -6.48 18.34 5.28
CA ALA A 149 -6.47 18.05 3.86
C ALA A 149 -7.59 18.78 3.09
N GLU A 150 -8.75 18.92 3.71
CA GLU A 150 -9.90 19.65 3.16
C GLU A 150 -9.66 21.16 3.18
N LEU A 151 -9.03 21.69 4.25
CA LEU A 151 -8.76 23.11 4.45
C LEU A 151 -7.66 23.65 3.52
N GLU A 152 -6.57 22.91 3.31
CA GLU A 152 -5.48 23.32 2.40
C GLU A 152 -5.64 22.81 0.96
N GLY A 153 -6.71 22.06 0.65
CA GLY A 153 -6.92 21.47 -0.69
C GLY A 153 -5.84 20.47 -1.09
N ARG A 154 -5.19 19.82 -0.12
CA ARG A 154 -4.04 18.95 -0.32
C ARG A 154 -4.41 17.51 -0.03
N CYS A 155 -4.01 16.59 -0.91
CA CYS A 155 -4.32 15.17 -0.75
C CYS A 155 -3.78 14.61 0.58
N LYS A 156 -4.62 13.89 1.34
CA LYS A 156 -4.30 13.25 2.63
C LYS A 156 -2.99 12.46 2.59
N SER A 157 -2.75 11.71 1.51
CA SER A 157 -1.51 10.92 1.31
C SER A 157 -0.22 11.76 1.38
N LYS A 158 -0.31 13.06 1.07
CA LYS A 158 0.82 13.97 1.15
C LYS A 158 1.10 14.43 2.58
N TYR A 159 0.11 14.47 3.48
CA TYR A 159 0.34 14.74 4.91
C TYR A 159 0.96 13.54 5.60
N TYR A 160 0.46 12.33 5.33
CA TYR A 160 1.04 11.11 5.87
C TYR A 160 2.50 10.92 5.44
N ARG A 161 2.83 11.20 4.17
CA ARG A 161 4.23 11.16 3.70
C ARG A 161 5.13 12.18 4.38
N ASP A 162 4.67 13.42 4.55
CA ASP A 162 5.45 14.45 5.22
C ASP A 162 5.63 14.11 6.71
N ARG A 163 4.58 13.59 7.36
CA ARG A 163 4.62 13.08 8.74
C ARG A 163 5.68 11.99 8.91
N GLN A 164 5.66 10.95 8.07
CA GLN A 164 6.67 9.88 8.09
C GLN A 164 8.09 10.42 7.89
N ALA A 165 8.26 11.38 6.98
CA ALA A 165 9.56 11.99 6.73
C ALA A 165 10.07 12.81 7.93
N ILE A 166 9.16 13.55 8.60
CA ILE A 166 9.46 14.30 9.83
C ILE A 166 9.86 13.33 10.94
N GLN A 167 9.08 12.27 11.17
CA GLN A 167 9.37 11.25 12.18
C GLN A 167 10.70 10.55 11.94
N LYS A 168 11.00 10.18 10.69
CA LYS A 168 12.27 9.54 10.35
C LYS A 168 13.47 10.46 10.65
N LYS A 169 13.35 11.75 10.34
CA LYS A 169 14.38 12.76 10.66
C LYS A 169 14.54 12.92 12.17
N TYR A 170 13.44 12.96 12.92
CA TYR A 170 13.46 13.04 14.37
C TYR A 170 14.11 11.80 15.01
N GLN A 171 13.75 10.59 14.57
CA GLN A 171 14.36 9.35 15.07
C GLN A 171 15.86 9.25 14.72
N GLN A 172 16.26 9.69 13.53
CA GLN A 172 17.67 9.75 13.15
C GLN A 172 18.45 10.71 14.05
N TRP A 173 17.82 11.82 14.45
CA TRP A 173 18.41 12.79 15.37
C TRP A 173 18.53 12.22 16.80
N ILE A 174 17.47 11.66 17.38
CA ILE A 174 17.51 11.03 18.70
C ILE A 174 18.54 9.89 18.77
N LYS A 175 18.52 8.98 17.78
CA LYS A 175 19.46 7.85 17.74
C LYS A 175 20.90 8.30 17.45
N GLY A 176 21.07 9.42 16.73
CA GLY A 176 22.38 10.04 16.52
C GLY A 176 22.92 10.80 17.73
N GLY A 177 22.04 11.28 18.63
CA GLY A 177 22.41 11.93 19.88
C GLY A 177 23.02 10.97 20.91
N ASN A 178 22.59 9.72 20.93
CA ASN A 178 23.09 8.68 21.84
C ASN A 178 24.52 8.16 21.52
N LEU A 179 25.18 8.67 20.47
CA LEU A 179 26.55 8.30 20.12
C LEU A 179 27.59 9.40 20.45
N ASN A 180 27.16 10.54 20.99
CA ASN A 180 28.03 11.66 21.39
C ASN A 180 27.85 12.07 22.87
N GLY A 181 27.58 11.09 23.75
CA GLY A 181 27.60 11.25 25.21
C GLY A 181 28.75 10.49 25.83
#